data_AF-A0A8T1NPS0-F1
#
_entry.id   AF-A0A8T1NPS0-F1
#
_cell.length_a   1.000
_cell.length_b   1.000
_cell.length_c   1.000
_cell.angle_alpha   90.00
_cell.angle_beta   90.00
_cell.angle_gamma   90.00
#
_symmetry.space_group_name_H-M   'P 1'
#
loop_
_entity.id
_entity.type
_entity.pdbx_description
1 polymer ?
#
loop_
_entity_poly.entity_id
_entity_poly.type
_entity_poly.pdbx_seq_one_letter_code
_entity_poly.pdbx_strand_id
1 'polypeptide(L)'
;MEIEAGASSSTTGGGDEKVIWNGSPGHEKIRGTYLVWEDLTVVLPNFGKNKPTKRLLHGLSGYAEPGRIMAIMGPSGSGKSTLLDA
;
A
#
# COMPACT_ATOMS: atom_id res chain seq x y z
N MET A 1 -8.04 5.56 10.64
CA MET A 1 -7.28 4.69 9.72
C MET A 1 -5.91 5.32 9.67
N GLU A 2 -4.89 4.59 10.08
CA GLU A 2 -3.51 5.07 10.02
C GLU A 2 -2.78 4.25 8.96
N ILE A 3 -1.97 4.95 8.16
CA ILE A 3 -1.21 4.39 7.05
C ILE A 3 0.25 4.48 7.47
N GLU A 4 0.91 3.34 7.64
CA GLU A 4 2.34 3.29 7.97
C GLU A 4 3.10 2.63 6.82
N ALA A 5 4.24 3.24 6.45
CA ALA A 5 5.14 2.74 5.42
C ALA A 5 6.44 2.26 6.09
N GLY A 6 6.72 0.96 5.99
CA GLY A 6 7.96 0.37 6.50
C GLY A 6 9.04 0.35 5.42
N ALA A 7 10.24 0.83 5.74
CA ALA A 7 11.43 0.66 4.91
C ALA A 7 12.26 -0.51 5.46
N SER A 8 12.45 -1.59 4.70
CA SER A 8 13.41 -2.65 5.04
C SER A 8 14.70 -2.47 4.23
N SER A 9 15.80 -2.15 4.91
CA SER A 9 17.15 -2.22 4.35
C SER A 9 17.93 -3.32 5.08
N SER A 10 18.23 -4.43 4.38
CA SER A 10 19.05 -5.52 4.92
C SER A 10 20.54 -5.21 4.75
N THR A 11 21.27 -5.11 5.86
CA THR A 11 22.74 -5.06 5.87
C THR A 11 23.26 -6.39 6.45
N THR A 12 24.05 -7.14 5.67
CA THR A 12 24.78 -8.34 6.13
C THR A 12 26.27 -8.10 5.96
N GLY A 13 27.06 -8.34 7.00
CA GLY A 13 28.52 -8.20 6.98
C GLY A 13 29.26 -9.49 7.33
N GLY A 14 30.33 -9.77 6.58
CA GLY A 14 31.56 -10.44 7.03
C GLY A 14 31.81 -11.88 6.53
N GLY A 15 32.86 -12.07 5.69
CA GLY A 15 33.55 -13.37 5.53
C GLY A 15 33.97 -13.79 4.10
N ASP A 16 35.06 -13.21 3.60
CA ASP A 16 36.10 -13.74 2.68
C ASP A 16 35.83 -14.93 1.73
N GLU A 17 35.25 -14.67 0.56
CA GLU A 17 35.61 -15.34 -0.71
C GLU A 17 35.44 -14.33 -1.88
N LYS A 18 36.53 -13.95 -2.55
CA LYS A 18 36.47 -13.06 -3.72
C LYS A 18 36.01 -13.86 -4.95
N VAL A 19 34.71 -14.13 -5.02
CA VAL A 19 34.04 -14.54 -6.26
C VAL A 19 34.19 -13.41 -7.26
N ILE A 20 34.91 -13.65 -8.37
CA ILE A 20 34.93 -12.72 -9.50
C ILE A 20 33.56 -12.78 -10.17
N TRP A 21 32.67 -11.87 -9.77
CA TRP A 21 31.40 -11.65 -10.43
C TRP A 21 31.65 -10.92 -11.76
N ASN A 22 31.70 -11.67 -12.86
CA ASN A 22 31.62 -11.10 -14.21
C ASN A 22 30.19 -10.65 -14.49
N GLY A 23 29.89 -9.45 -14.03
CA GLY A 23 28.63 -8.77 -14.26
C GLY A 23 28.45 -7.74 -13.17
N SER A 24 28.51 -6.46 -13.52
CA SER A 24 27.88 -5.45 -12.67
C SER A 24 26.45 -5.94 -12.43
N PRO A 25 25.99 -6.11 -11.16
CA PRO A 25 24.58 -6.30 -10.94
C PRO A 25 23.94 -5.04 -11.48
N GLY A 26 23.35 -5.15 -12.67
CA GLY A 26 22.46 -4.13 -13.15
C GLY A 26 21.41 -4.03 -12.05
N HIS A 27 21.46 -2.97 -11.25
CA HIS A 27 20.30 -2.57 -10.50
C HIS A 27 19.26 -2.28 -11.58
N GLU A 28 18.48 -3.30 -11.92
CA GLU A 28 17.33 -3.15 -12.78
C GLU A 28 16.50 -2.10 -12.08
N LYS A 29 16.52 -0.88 -12.63
CA LYS A 29 15.82 0.26 -12.05
C LYS A 29 14.37 -0.16 -12.03
N ILE A 30 13.89 -0.56 -10.85
CA ILE A 30 12.54 -1.10 -10.68
C ILE A 30 11.59 -0.11 -11.33
N ARG A 31 11.02 -0.49 -12.47
CA ARG A 31 10.02 0.30 -13.16
C ARG A 31 8.76 0.19 -12.33
N GLY A 32 8.59 1.14 -11.44
CA GLY A 32 7.45 1.18 -10.54
C GLY A 32 6.51 2.33 -10.87
N THR A 33 5.24 2.13 -10.53
CA THR A 33 4.16 3.12 -10.66
C THR A 33 3.71 3.55 -9.27
N TYR A 34 3.30 4.81 -9.16
CA TYR A 34 2.59 5.30 -7.98
C TYR A 34 1.13 4.85 -8.06
N LEU A 35 0.60 4.29 -6.97
CA LEU A 35 -0.84 4.16 -6.78
C LEU A 35 -1.31 5.43 -6.08
N VAL A 36 -2.24 6.18 -6.65
CA VAL A 36 -2.72 7.46 -6.09
C VAL A 36 -4.23 7.41 -5.99
N TRP A 37 -4.77 7.95 -4.90
CA TRP A 37 -6.20 8.17 -4.73
C TRP A 37 -6.43 9.59 -4.19
N GLU A 38 -7.47 10.24 -4.69
CA GLU A 38 -7.84 11.60 -4.31
C GLU A 38 -9.34 11.66 -4.05
N ASP A 39 -9.72 12.22 -2.91
CA ASP A 39 -11.11 12.41 -2.49
C ASP A 39 -11.99 11.14 -2.61
N LEU A 40 -11.40 9.97 -2.34
CA LEU A 40 -12.07 8.69 -2.47
C LEU A 40 -13.17 8.56 -1.42
N THR A 41 -14.41 8.47 -1.90
CA THR A 41 -15.62 8.32 -1.08
C THR A 41 -16.42 7.13 -1.58
N VAL A 42 -16.68 6.17 -0.68
CA VAL A 42 -17.47 4.97 -0.98
C VAL A 42 -18.69 4.92 -0.08
N VAL A 43 -19.84 4.70 -0.70
CA VAL A 43 -21.14 4.68 -0.03
C VAL A 43 -21.84 3.38 -0.34
N LEU A 44 -22.29 2.68 0.70
CA LEU A 44 -23.17 1.52 0.54
C LEU A 44 -24.61 2.02 0.32
N PRO A 45 -25.20 1.77 -0.86
CA PRO A 45 -26.60 2.06 -1.08
C PRO A 45 -27.47 1.15 -0.21
N ASN A 46 -28.66 1.63 0.07
CA ASN A 46 -29.55 1.02 1.03
C ASN A 46 -30.30 -0.19 0.42
N PHE A 47 -29.94 -1.41 0.82
CA PHE A 47 -30.58 -2.63 0.29
C PHE A 47 -31.78 -3.14 1.13
N GLY A 48 -32.25 -2.36 2.11
CA GLY A 48 -33.40 -2.74 2.96
C GLY A 48 -34.32 -1.57 3.27
N LYS A 49 -35.62 -1.85 3.42
CA LYS A 49 -36.60 -0.87 3.91
C LYS A 49 -36.17 -0.41 5.31
N ASN A 50 -35.66 0.82 5.44
CA ASN A 50 -35.29 1.52 6.68
C ASN A 50 -33.85 1.40 7.24
N LYS A 51 -32.82 0.99 6.48
CA LYS A 51 -31.43 1.21 6.96
C LYS A 51 -30.89 2.57 6.51
N PRO A 52 -30.08 3.28 7.30
CA PRO A 52 -29.44 4.51 6.81
C PRO A 52 -28.34 4.15 5.79
N THR A 53 -28.19 4.99 4.77
CA THR A 53 -27.05 4.94 3.85
C THR A 53 -25.75 5.01 4.65
N LYS A 54 -24.87 4.01 4.48
CA LYS A 54 -23.62 3.94 5.23
C LYS A 54 -22.46 4.41 4.36
N ARG A 55 -21.76 5.44 4.81
CA ARG A 55 -20.47 5.85 4.23
C ARG A 55 -19.39 4.90 4.74
N LEU A 56 -18.67 4.26 3.83
CA LEU A 56 -17.57 3.32 4.13
C LEU A 56 -16.22 4.03 4.12
N LEU A 57 -15.99 4.87 3.11
CA LEU A 57 -14.83 5.73 2.95
C LEU A 57 -15.31 7.15 2.72
N HIS A 58 -14.57 8.15 3.19
CA HIS A 58 -14.98 9.54 3.13
C HIS A 58 -13.79 10.48 2.92
N GLY A 59 -13.65 10.99 1.70
CA GLY A 59 -12.63 11.97 1.34
C GLY A 59 -11.20 11.50 1.61
N LEU A 60 -10.91 10.23 1.32
CA LEU A 60 -9.58 9.68 1.53
C LEU A 60 -8.67 10.09 0.37
N SER A 61 -7.49 10.64 0.68
CA SER A 61 -6.45 10.97 -0.29
C SER A 61 -5.10 10.42 0.17
N GLY A 62 -4.26 10.02 -0.79
CA GLY A 62 -2.95 9.43 -0.49
C GLY A 62 -2.33 8.74 -1.69
N TYR A 63 -1.15 8.17 -1.50
CA TYR A 63 -0.45 7.45 -2.55
C TYR A 63 0.49 6.39 -1.99
N ALA A 64 0.72 5.31 -2.75
CA ALA A 64 1.74 4.32 -2.51
C ALA A 64 2.91 4.50 -3.48
N GLU A 65 4.12 4.57 -2.92
CA GLU A 65 5.35 4.77 -3.68
C GLU A 65 5.86 3.44 -4.25
N PRO A 66 6.37 3.44 -5.49
CA PRO A 66 6.97 2.25 -6.04
C PRO A 66 8.22 1.81 -5.26
N GLY A 67 8.34 0.49 -5.06
CA GLY A 67 9.45 -0.10 -4.31
C GLY A 67 9.30 -0.02 -2.79
N ARG A 68 8.12 0.39 -2.28
CA ARG A 68 7.81 0.43 -0.85
C ARG A 68 6.60 -0.43 -0.51
N ILE A 69 6.61 -0.99 0.70
CA ILE A 69 5.47 -1.71 1.26
C ILE A 69 4.64 -0.74 2.09
N MET A 70 3.36 -0.64 1.76
CA MET A 70 2.37 0.12 2.50
C MET A 70 1.45 -0.83 3.28
N ALA A 71 1.28 -0.58 4.57
CA ALA A 71 0.30 -1.28 5.40
C ALA A 71 -0.97 -0.44 5.57
N ILE A 72 -2.11 -1.06 5.31
CA ILE A 72 -3.43 -0.48 5.59
C ILE A 72 -3.98 -1.12 6.87
N MET A 73 -4.11 -0.32 7.94
CA MET A 73 -4.53 -0.81 9.26
C MET A 73 -5.76 -0.09 9.81
N GLY A 74 -6.47 -0.76 10.71
CA GLY A 74 -7.64 -0.19 11.40
C GLY A 74 -8.65 -1.23 11.89
N PRO A 75 -9.63 -0.82 12.71
CA PRO A 75 -10.66 -1.69 13.28
C PRO A 75 -11.47 -2.47 12.23
N SER A 76 -12.13 -3.55 12.65
CA SER A 76 -13.07 -4.26 11.76
C SER A 76 -14.19 -3.32 11.29
N GLY A 77 -14.55 -3.39 10.00
CA GLY A 77 -15.58 -2.54 9.41
C GLY A 77 -15.16 -1.10 9.07
N SER A 78 -13.87 -0.75 9.18
CA SER A 78 -13.34 0.59 8.87
C SER A 78 -13.16 0.88 7.37
N GLY A 79 -13.48 -0.06 6.48
CA GLY A 79 -13.36 0.14 5.02
C GLY A 79 -12.03 -0.27 4.38
N LYS A 80 -11.13 -0.99 5.07
CA LYS A 80 -9.82 -1.41 4.50
C LYS A 80 -9.94 -2.22 3.20
N SER A 81 -10.75 -3.27 3.20
CA SER A 81 -10.99 -4.07 1.99
C SER A 81 -11.69 -3.25 0.91
N THR A 82 -12.55 -2.30 1.30
CA THR A 82 -13.20 -1.37 0.37
C THR A 82 -12.20 -0.41 -0.28
N LEU A 83 -11.16 0.02 0.43
CA LEU A 83 -10.09 0.85 -0.13
C LEU A 83 -9.26 0.08 -1.17
N LEU A 84 -9.05 -1.21 -0.95
CA LEU A 84 -8.27 -2.05 -1.87
C LEU A 84 -9.06 -2.56 -3.09
N ASP A 85 -10.39 -2.48 -3.02
CA ASP A 85 -11.31 -2.95 -4.07
C ASP A 85 -11.75 -1.82 -5.01
N ALA A 86 -11.72 -0.56 -4.53
CA ALA A 86 -12.10 0.64 -5.28
C ALA A 86 -10.98 1.10 -6.22
#